data_AF-A0A150RIM2-F1
#
_entry.id   AF-A0A150RIM2-F1
#
_cell.length_a   1.000
_cell.length_b   1.000
_cell.length_c   1.000
_cell.angle_alpha   90.00
_cell.angle_beta   90.00
_cell.angle_gamma   90.00
#
_symmetry.space_group_name_H-M   'P 1'
#
loop_
_entity.id
_entity.type
_entity.pdbx_description
1 polymer ?
#
loop_
_entity_poly.entity_id
_entity_poly.type
_entity_poly.pdbx_seq_one_letter_code
_entity_poly.pdbx_strand_id
1 'polypeptide(L)'
;MLERARWAIPVSAVPRKEPKQPYASYFRAIARLRREREIPGRGFARYVGQDAAGFGFTETNMYVDWESPFTLIGLARLLDGPGDGRRSGYLVFTELLPEPEASWLRLDGRPHAAELLVEIDGERSAR
;
A
#
# COMPACT_ATOMS: atom_id res chain seq x y z
N MET A 1 13.21 9.80 -10.59
CA MET A 1 12.10 9.99 -9.62
C MET A 1 12.71 10.16 -8.25
N LEU A 2 12.36 11.22 -7.51
CA LEU A 2 12.88 11.47 -6.16
C LEU A 2 11.93 10.99 -5.06
N GLU A 3 10.62 11.10 -5.29
CA GLU A 3 9.58 10.58 -4.40
C GLU A 3 8.45 9.95 -5.21
N ARG A 4 7.76 9.00 -4.59
CA ARG A 4 6.58 8.32 -5.16
C ARG A 4 5.30 9.09 -4.81
N ALA A 5 4.30 9.01 -5.68
CA ALA A 5 2.96 9.49 -5.37
C ALA A 5 2.36 8.71 -4.19
N ARG A 6 1.69 9.44 -3.29
CA ARG A 6 1.10 8.92 -2.06
C ARG A 6 -0.30 9.50 -1.85
N TRP A 7 -1.18 8.68 -1.31
CA TRP A 7 -2.55 9.04 -0.93
C TRP A 7 -2.75 8.79 0.56
N ALA A 8 -3.12 9.84 1.30
CA ALA A 8 -3.51 9.71 2.70
C ALA A 8 -5.04 9.60 2.80
N ILE A 9 -5.53 8.47 3.31
CA ILE A 9 -6.94 8.13 3.38
C ILE A 9 -7.30 7.95 4.86
N PRO A 10 -8.23 8.73 5.44
CA PRO A 10 -8.67 8.47 6.80
C PRO A 10 -9.15 7.02 6.94
N VAL A 11 -8.74 6.31 7.98
CA VAL A 11 -9.21 4.92 8.23
C VAL A 11 -10.74 4.88 8.32
N SER A 12 -11.35 5.99 8.79
CA SER A 12 -12.80 6.20 8.83
C SER A 12 -13.49 6.16 7.45
N ALA A 13 -12.75 6.47 6.37
CA ALA A 13 -13.26 6.50 5.01
C ALA A 13 -13.07 5.17 4.25
N VAL A 14 -12.21 4.27 4.73
CA VAL A 14 -11.98 2.97 4.08
C VAL A 14 -13.19 2.06 4.34
N PRO A 15 -13.85 1.51 3.29
CA PRO A 15 -14.96 0.58 3.47
C PRO A 15 -14.55 -0.65 4.29
N ARG A 16 -15.41 -1.01 5.24
CA ARG A 16 -15.30 -2.26 6.01
C ARG A 16 -16.27 -3.28 5.46
N LYS A 17 -15.87 -4.54 5.48
CA LYS A 17 -16.73 -5.66 5.13
C LYS A 17 -17.55 -6.07 6.35
N GLU A 18 -18.85 -5.81 6.35
CA GLU A 18 -19.72 -6.26 7.45
C GLU A 18 -19.96 -7.78 7.36
N PRO A 19 -20.15 -8.51 8.49
CA PRO A 19 -20.24 -9.97 8.51
C PRO A 19 -21.26 -10.56 7.52
N LYS A 20 -22.41 -9.90 7.36
CA LYS A 20 -23.51 -10.35 6.48
C LYS A 20 -23.60 -9.61 5.14
N GLN A 21 -22.68 -8.69 4.88
CA GLN A 21 -22.69 -7.91 3.63
C GLN A 21 -22.35 -8.81 2.43
N PRO A 22 -23.03 -8.70 1.28
CA PRO A 22 -22.58 -9.36 0.06
C PRO A 22 -21.21 -8.84 -0.42
N TYR A 23 -20.33 -9.70 -0.92
CA TYR A 23 -19.02 -9.25 -1.42
C TYR A 23 -19.13 -8.24 -2.55
N ALA A 24 -20.09 -8.40 -3.46
CA ALA A 24 -20.29 -7.46 -4.58
C ALA A 24 -20.56 -6.02 -4.10
N SER A 25 -21.31 -5.83 -3.02
CA SER A 25 -21.57 -4.49 -2.48
C SER A 25 -20.35 -3.90 -1.77
N TYR A 26 -19.55 -4.73 -1.09
CA TYR A 26 -18.27 -4.33 -0.54
C TYR A 26 -17.27 -3.91 -1.63
N PHE A 27 -17.08 -4.72 -2.67
CA PHE A 27 -16.20 -4.38 -3.80
C PHE A 27 -16.65 -3.11 -4.53
N ARG A 28 -17.97 -2.90 -4.67
CA ARG A 28 -18.50 -1.65 -5.25
C ARG A 28 -18.15 -0.44 -4.39
N ALA A 29 -18.19 -0.55 -3.06
CA ALA A 29 -17.78 0.52 -2.16
C ALA A 29 -16.28 0.81 -2.26
N ILE A 30 -15.45 -0.23 -2.39
CA ILE A 30 -14.00 -0.11 -2.61
C ILE A 30 -13.71 0.57 -3.96
N ALA A 31 -14.35 0.13 -5.04
CA ALA A 31 -14.19 0.72 -6.37
C ALA A 31 -14.62 2.20 -6.39
N ARG A 32 -15.70 2.54 -5.66
CA ARG A 32 -16.14 3.92 -5.48
C ARG A 32 -15.08 4.77 -4.77
N LEU A 33 -14.57 4.30 -3.61
CA LEU A 33 -13.50 4.99 -2.88
C LEU A 33 -12.31 5.28 -3.80
N ARG A 34 -11.83 4.27 -4.52
CA ARG A 34 -10.69 4.40 -5.42
C ARG A 34 -10.90 5.46 -6.47
N ARG A 35 -12.06 5.43 -7.15
CA ARG A 35 -12.39 6.40 -8.20
C ARG A 35 -12.49 7.81 -7.64
N GLU A 36 -13.15 7.99 -6.50
CA GLU A 36 -13.33 9.30 -5.86
C GLU A 36 -12.02 9.92 -5.34
N ARG A 37 -11.01 9.08 -5.08
CA ARG A 37 -9.71 9.49 -4.53
C ARG A 37 -8.55 9.31 -5.52
N GLU A 38 -8.86 8.91 -6.75
CA GLU A 38 -7.90 8.65 -7.84
C GLU A 38 -6.75 7.71 -7.41
N ILE A 39 -7.10 6.65 -6.67
CA ILE A 39 -6.12 5.68 -6.13
C ILE A 39 -5.83 4.60 -7.18
N PRO A 40 -4.54 4.32 -7.48
CA PRO A 40 -4.18 3.29 -8.45
C PRO A 40 -4.60 1.87 -7.99
N GLY A 41 -4.65 0.93 -8.94
CA GLY A 41 -5.16 -0.42 -8.69
C GLY A 41 -4.29 -1.28 -7.79
N ARG A 42 -2.98 -1.04 -7.84
CA ARG A 42 -1.96 -1.78 -7.10
C ARG A 42 -1.01 -0.79 -6.45
N GLY A 43 -0.49 -1.14 -5.29
CA GLY A 43 0.41 -0.28 -4.53
C GLY A 43 0.74 -0.84 -3.17
N PHE A 44 1.29 0.02 -2.33
CA PHE A 44 1.73 -0.32 -1.00
C PHE A 44 0.97 0.48 0.06
N ALA A 45 0.38 -0.22 1.01
CA ALA A 45 -0.39 0.34 2.11
C ALA A 45 0.42 0.30 3.41
N ARG A 46 0.32 1.38 4.20
CA ARG A 46 0.72 1.38 5.61
C ARG A 46 -0.24 2.20 6.44
N TYR A 47 -0.39 1.84 7.72
CA TYR A 47 -1.17 2.62 8.68
C TYR A 47 -0.29 3.66 9.37
N VAL A 48 -0.82 4.86 9.57
CA VAL A 48 -0.19 5.97 10.30
C VAL A 48 -1.20 6.53 11.30
N GLY A 49 -0.94 6.39 12.60
CA GLY A 49 -1.81 6.89 13.68
C GLY A 49 -1.13 6.84 15.04
N GLN A 50 -1.82 7.31 16.10
CA GLN A 50 -1.22 7.48 17.44
C GLN A 50 -0.77 6.16 18.08
N ASP A 51 -1.44 5.05 17.76
CA ASP A 51 -1.09 3.71 18.25
C ASP A 51 0.09 3.05 17.50
N ALA A 52 0.80 3.80 16.64
CA ALA A 52 1.90 3.26 15.84
C ALA A 52 3.19 2.96 16.64
N ALA A 53 3.21 3.26 17.95
CA ALA A 53 4.35 3.09 18.84
C ALA A 53 4.56 1.64 19.36
N GLY A 54 4.15 0.62 18.59
CA GLY A 54 4.36 -0.79 18.90
C GLY A 54 5.22 -1.47 17.83
N PHE A 55 6.31 -2.13 18.25
CA PHE A 55 7.23 -2.89 17.41
C PHE A 55 6.50 -3.89 16.47
N GLY A 56 6.81 -3.85 15.17
CA GLY A 56 6.74 -5.02 14.29
C GLY A 56 5.95 -4.91 12.97
N PHE A 57 4.96 -4.01 12.86
CA PHE A 57 4.11 -3.93 11.64
C PHE A 57 3.82 -2.52 11.13
N THR A 58 4.30 -1.47 11.80
CA THR A 58 4.06 -0.06 11.43
C THR A 58 5.08 0.49 10.44
N GLU A 59 6.22 -0.19 10.26
CA GLU A 59 7.25 0.16 9.27
C GLU A 59 7.10 -0.58 7.94
N THR A 60 6.34 -1.68 7.92
CA THR A 60 6.24 -2.54 6.74
C THR A 60 5.13 -2.08 5.81
N ASN A 61 5.51 -1.75 4.59
CA ASN A 61 4.60 -1.51 3.48
C ASN A 61 3.96 -2.84 3.02
N MET A 62 2.64 -2.97 3.15
CA MET A 62 1.88 -4.12 2.66
C MET A 62 1.51 -3.93 1.19
N TYR A 63 1.82 -4.90 0.33
CA TYR A 63 1.27 -4.90 -1.03
C TYR A 63 -0.26 -5.03 -1.01
N VAL A 64 -0.94 -4.15 -1.74
CA VAL A 64 -2.39 -4.14 -1.89
C VAL A 64 -2.74 -4.09 -3.36
N ASP A 65 -3.59 -5.02 -3.75
CA ASP A 65 -4.31 -5.05 -5.01
C ASP A 65 -5.80 -4.93 -4.68
N TRP A 66 -6.38 -3.78 -5.01
CA TRP A 66 -7.76 -3.47 -4.64
C TRP A 66 -8.80 -4.36 -5.33
N GLU A 67 -8.41 -5.14 -6.32
CA GLU A 67 -9.25 -6.13 -7.00
C GLU A 67 -9.07 -7.54 -6.43
N SER A 68 -8.06 -7.73 -5.57
CA SER A 68 -7.76 -9.01 -4.92
C SER A 68 -8.44 -9.10 -3.54
N PRO A 69 -9.39 -10.05 -3.35
CA PRO A 69 -10.02 -10.28 -2.05
C PRO A 69 -9.01 -10.55 -0.94
N PHE A 70 -7.90 -11.24 -1.26
CA PHE A 70 -6.90 -11.67 -0.29
C PHE A 70 -6.12 -10.48 0.29
N THR A 71 -5.70 -9.54 -0.56
CA THR A 71 -5.00 -8.35 -0.07
C THR A 71 -5.95 -7.42 0.70
N LEU A 72 -7.24 -7.37 0.33
CA LEU A 72 -8.23 -6.60 1.08
C LEU A 72 -8.51 -7.18 2.48
N ILE A 73 -8.45 -8.50 2.66
CA ILE A 73 -8.54 -9.13 3.98
C ILE A 73 -7.35 -8.72 4.85
N GLY A 74 -6.13 -8.74 4.31
CA GLY A 74 -4.95 -8.29 5.04
C GLY A 74 -5.00 -6.79 5.36
N LEU A 75 -5.48 -5.96 4.42
CA LEU A 75 -5.70 -4.53 4.63
C LEU A 75 -6.71 -4.29 5.76
N ALA A 76 -7.83 -5.02 5.79
CA ALA A 76 -8.81 -4.89 6.87
C ALA A 76 -8.18 -5.20 8.24
N ARG A 77 -7.36 -6.26 8.33
CA ARG A 77 -6.63 -6.59 9.57
C ARG A 77 -5.64 -5.51 9.99
N LEU A 78 -4.93 -4.92 9.02
CA LEU A 78 -4.00 -3.80 9.26
C LEU A 78 -4.72 -2.58 9.87
N LEU A 79 -5.94 -2.31 9.41
CA LEU A 79 -6.73 -1.14 9.81
C LEU A 79 -7.56 -1.35 11.08
N ASP A 80 -8.01 -2.57 11.34
CA ASP A 80 -8.78 -2.90 12.55
C ASP A 80 -7.86 -2.99 13.78
N GLY A 81 -6.64 -3.50 13.64
CA GLY A 81 -5.70 -3.63 14.77
C GLY A 81 -6.10 -4.69 15.81
N PRO A 82 -5.40 -4.76 16.96
CA PRO A 82 -5.79 -5.63 18.06
C PRO A 82 -6.99 -5.01 18.82
N GLY A 83 -8.15 -5.66 18.75
CA GLY A 83 -9.38 -5.27 19.47
C GLY A 83 -10.59 -5.04 18.55
N ASP A 84 -11.75 -4.76 19.15
CA ASP A 84 -13.03 -4.57 18.44
C ASP A 84 -13.29 -3.12 17.95
N GLY A 85 -12.34 -2.21 18.18
CA GLY A 85 -12.47 -0.77 17.90
C GLY A 85 -11.76 -0.31 16.63
N ARG A 86 -12.32 0.71 15.95
CA ARG A 86 -11.69 1.30 14.76
C ARG A 86 -10.47 2.13 15.16
N ARG A 87 -9.32 1.86 14.55
CA ARG A 87 -8.13 2.69 14.72
C ARG A 87 -8.37 4.13 14.25
N SER A 88 -7.84 5.09 15.00
CA SER A 88 -7.84 6.51 14.61
C SER A 88 -6.53 6.82 13.86
N GLY A 89 -6.64 7.22 12.59
CA GLY A 89 -5.47 7.52 11.78
C GLY A 89 -5.74 7.50 10.28
N TYR A 90 -4.66 7.29 9.52
CA TYR A 90 -4.65 7.29 8.07
C TYR A 90 -4.07 5.99 7.53
N LEU A 91 -4.67 5.49 6.46
CA LEU A 91 -4.05 4.61 5.50
C LEU A 91 -3.23 5.48 4.53
N VAL A 92 -1.92 5.31 4.51
CA VAL A 92 -1.06 5.88 3.47
C VAL A 92 -0.85 4.82 2.39
N PHE A 93 -1.37 5.09 1.20
CA PHE A 93 -1.17 4.26 0.01
C PHE A 93 -0.07 4.89 -0.85
N THR A 94 0.89 4.10 -1.32
CA THR A 94 1.98 4.53 -2.21
C THR A 94 1.86 3.77 -3.51
N GLU A 95 2.07 4.43 -4.64
CA GLU A 95 1.99 3.77 -5.95
C GLU A 95 2.99 2.62 -6.11
N LEU A 96 2.58 1.64 -6.92
CA LEU A 96 3.46 0.56 -7.36
C LEU A 96 4.35 1.08 -8.51
N LEU A 97 5.60 1.42 -8.19
CA LEU A 97 6.59 1.79 -9.20
C LEU A 97 7.95 1.10 -8.93
N PRO A 98 8.66 0.57 -9.94
CA PRO A 98 8.12 0.25 -11.26
C PRO A 98 6.96 -0.76 -11.16
N GLU A 99 6.08 -0.76 -12.15
CA GLU A 99 5.16 -1.89 -12.32
C GLU A 99 5.97 -3.16 -12.65
N PRO A 100 5.52 -4.36 -12.22
CA PRO A 100 6.21 -5.62 -12.50
C PRO A 100 6.56 -5.81 -13.98
N GLU A 101 5.66 -5.38 -14.87
CA GLU A 101 5.79 -5.46 -16.32
C GLU A 101 6.94 -4.58 -16.85
N ALA A 102 7.30 -3.52 -16.12
CA ALA A 102 8.39 -2.61 -16.41
C ALA A 102 9.71 -3.02 -15.72
N SER A 103 9.78 -4.18 -15.07
CA SER A 103 11.02 -4.62 -14.43
C SER A 103 12.13 -4.85 -15.45
N TRP A 104 13.30 -4.26 -15.17
CA TRP A 104 14.52 -4.44 -15.96
C TRP A 104 15.18 -5.79 -15.71
N LEU A 105 14.98 -6.40 -14.54
CA LEU A 105 15.57 -7.69 -14.19
C LEU A 105 14.65 -8.84 -14.63
N ARG A 106 15.17 -9.69 -15.51
CA ARG A 106 14.48 -10.89 -16.00
C ARG A 106 15.33 -12.13 -15.78
N LEU A 107 14.77 -13.13 -15.09
CA LEU A 107 15.35 -14.47 -14.93
C LEU A 107 14.39 -15.47 -15.58
N ASP A 108 14.92 -16.35 -16.44
CA ASP A 108 14.13 -17.31 -17.23
C ASP A 108 12.93 -16.66 -17.96
N GLY A 109 13.13 -15.43 -18.46
CA GLY A 109 12.10 -14.65 -19.17
C GLY A 109 11.02 -14.02 -18.28
N ARG A 110 11.09 -14.18 -16.95
CA ARG A 110 10.11 -13.64 -16.00
C ARG A 110 10.62 -12.38 -15.30
N PRO A 111 9.79 -11.35 -15.11
CA PRO A 111 10.19 -10.15 -14.37
C PRO A 111 10.38 -10.48 -12.88
N HIS A 112 11.40 -9.88 -12.26
CA HIS A 112 11.66 -10.01 -10.83
C HIS A 112 11.74 -8.64 -10.17
N ALA A 113 11.28 -8.53 -8.92
CA ALA A 113 11.56 -7.35 -8.11
C ALA A 113 13.04 -7.35 -7.72
N ALA A 114 13.68 -6.19 -7.84
CA ALA A 114 15.09 -6.01 -7.50
C ALA A 114 15.32 -4.60 -6.96
N GLU A 115 16.32 -4.50 -6.09
CA GLU A 115 16.85 -3.24 -5.58
C GLU A 115 18.35 -3.22 -5.86
N LEU A 116 18.86 -2.06 -6.30
CA LEU A 116 20.27 -1.86 -6.57
C LEU A 116 20.86 -1.03 -5.42
N LEU A 117 21.89 -1.58 -4.78
CA LEU A 117 22.78 -0.80 -3.93
C LEU A 117 23.84 -0.15 -4.82
N VAL A 118 23.88 1.17 -4.83
CA VAL A 118 24.85 1.95 -5.62
C VAL A 118 25.68 2.79 -4.66
N GLU A 119 26.99 2.54 -4.64
CA GLU A 119 27.96 3.37 -3.94
C GLU A 119 28.40 4.51 -4.86
N ILE A 120 28.44 5.73 -4.33
CA ILE A 120 28.81 6.94 -5.08
C ILE A 120 30.01 7.58 -4.39
N ASP A 121 31.19 7.42 -4.99
CA ASP A 121 32.41 8.09 -4.51
C ASP A 121 32.51 9.48 -5.11
N GLY A 122 32.43 10.49 -4.25
CA GLY A 122 32.49 11.89 -4.62
C GLY A 122 33.93 12.35 -4.89
N GLU A 123 34.56 11.94 -5.98
CA GLU A 123 35.71 12.69 -6.48
C GLU A 123 35.21 14.05 -7.00
N ARG A 124 35.34 15.07 -6.14
CA ARG A 124 35.27 16.46 -6.57
C ARG A 124 36.42 16.67 -7.56
N SER A 125 36.12 16.68 -8.85
CA SER A 125 37.03 17.23 -9.86
C SER A 125 37.26 18.70 -9.52
N ALA A 126 38.34 19.00 -8.78
CA ALA A 126 38.78 20.35 -8.51
C ALA A 126 39.18 20.99 -9.85
N ARG A 127 38.46 22.04 -10.25
CA ARG A 127 38.87 23.01 -11.26
C ARG A 127 38.85 24.38 -10.62
#